data_AF-A0A9D7QJM7-F1
#
_entry.id   AF-A0A9D7QJM7-F1
#
_cell.length_a   1.000
_cell.length_b   1.000
_cell.length_c   1.000
_cell.angle_alpha   90.00
_cell.angle_beta   90.00
_cell.angle_gamma   90.00
#
_symmetry.space_group_name_H-M   'P 1'
#
loop_
_entity.id
_entity.type
_entity.pdbx_description
1 polymer ?
#
loop_
_entity_poly.entity_id
_entity_poly.type
_entity_poly.pdbx_seq_one_letter_code
_entity_poly.pdbx_strand_id
1 'polypeptide(L)'
;MTDLWPGTIGRTWDRSQPWLEPRARPREDAPNVLLVVLDDVGFAHLGCYGSTIATPAIDRLAAGGRRYTNFHTTAMCSPTRASLLTGATTMRWAWVSLPTCAPAIRAIWGR
;
A
#
# COMPACT_ATOMS: atom_id res chain seq x y z
N MET A 1 -31.80 -6.86 -0.38
CA MET A 1 -30.35 -7.03 -0.65
C MET A 1 -29.58 -5.94 0.09
N THR A 2 -29.88 -5.78 1.38
CA THR A 2 -29.31 -4.72 2.24
C THR A 2 -29.05 -5.27 3.65
N ASP A 3 -29.30 -6.56 3.87
CA ASP A 3 -29.53 -7.12 5.20
C ASP A 3 -28.23 -7.62 5.88
N LEU A 4 -27.07 -7.29 5.32
CA LEU A 4 -25.75 -7.76 5.79
C LEU A 4 -24.78 -6.63 6.20
N TRP A 5 -25.18 -5.36 6.09
CA TRP A 5 -24.30 -4.21 6.38
C TRP A 5 -24.85 -3.35 7.53
N PRO A 6 -24.23 -3.34 8.72
CA PRO A 6 -24.72 -2.58 9.89
C PRO A 6 -24.50 -1.07 9.83
N GLY A 7 -23.84 -0.55 8.79
CA GLY A 7 -23.57 0.88 8.64
C GLY A 7 -24.81 1.66 8.19
N THR A 8 -24.81 2.97 8.41
CA THR A 8 -25.91 3.85 8.01
C THR A 8 -25.46 4.77 6.88
N ILE A 9 -26.18 4.80 5.76
CA ILE A 9 -25.92 5.74 4.65
C ILE A 9 -26.87 6.93 4.79
N GLY A 10 -26.31 8.09 5.15
CA GLY A 10 -27.02 9.36 5.20
C GLY A 10 -26.93 10.12 3.87
N ARG A 11 -27.79 11.14 3.67
CA ARG A 11 -27.73 12.01 2.48
C ARG A 11 -26.47 12.85 2.40
N THR A 12 -25.82 13.08 3.54
CA THR A 12 -24.60 13.84 3.70
C THR A 12 -23.59 13.02 4.52
N TRP A 13 -22.31 13.34 4.41
CA TRP A 13 -21.24 12.55 5.04
C TRP A 13 -21.38 12.48 6.57
N ASP A 14 -21.77 13.60 7.19
CA ASP A 14 -21.96 13.76 8.65
C ASP A 14 -23.11 12.89 9.19
N ARG A 15 -24.06 12.53 8.32
CA ARG A 15 -25.20 11.66 8.62
C ARG A 15 -24.90 10.19 8.32
N SER A 16 -23.73 9.89 7.78
CA SER A 16 -23.32 8.53 7.41
C SER A 16 -22.40 7.94 8.46
N GLN A 17 -22.66 6.69 8.83
CA GLN A 17 -21.82 5.93 9.76
C GLN A 17 -21.24 4.72 9.02
N PRO A 18 -19.91 4.66 8.81
CA PRO A 18 -19.29 3.51 8.18
C PRO A 18 -19.34 2.31 9.13
N TRP A 19 -19.68 1.15 8.60
CA TRP A 19 -19.36 -0.09 9.30
C TRP A 19 -17.90 -0.43 9.03
N LEU A 20 -17.07 -0.33 10.07
CA LEU A 20 -15.70 -0.82 10.02
C LEU A 20 -15.73 -2.26 10.54
N GLU A 21 -15.41 -3.21 9.68
CA GLU A 21 -15.30 -4.60 10.09
C GLU A 21 -14.28 -4.73 11.25
N PRO A 22 -14.61 -5.46 12.32
CA PRO A 22 -13.67 -5.74 13.38
C PRO A 22 -12.40 -6.37 12.79
N ARG A 23 -11.26 -5.67 12.92
CA ARG A 23 -9.98 -6.23 12.47
C ARG A 23 -9.68 -7.44 13.33
N ALA A 24 -9.31 -8.56 12.69
CA ALA A 24 -8.82 -9.72 13.40
C ALA A 24 -7.67 -9.29 14.33
N ARG A 25 -7.79 -9.62 15.62
CA ARG A 25 -6.74 -9.34 16.59
C ARG A 25 -5.65 -10.40 16.42
N PRO A 26 -4.37 -10.02 16.24
CA PRO A 26 -3.28 -10.98 16.27
C PRO A 26 -3.28 -11.72 17.61
N ARG A 27 -2.70 -12.92 17.62
CA ARG A 27 -2.39 -13.62 18.88
C ARG A 27 -1.44 -12.77 19.72
N GLU A 28 -1.47 -12.93 21.05
CA GLU A 28 -0.65 -12.13 21.96
C GLU A 28 0.86 -12.30 21.73
N ASP A 29 1.27 -13.45 21.21
CA ASP A 29 2.65 -13.80 20.84
C ASP A 29 3.03 -13.45 19.40
N ALA A 30 2.13 -12.84 18.62
CA ALA A 30 2.40 -12.51 17.23
C ALA A 30 3.43 -11.35 17.12
N PRO A 31 4.41 -11.45 16.21
CA PRO A 31 5.36 -10.36 16.02
C PRO A 31 4.69 -9.14 15.39
N ASN A 32 5.19 -7.95 15.74
CA ASN A 32 4.81 -6.72 15.06
C ASN A 32 5.47 -6.65 13.69
N VAL A 33 4.67 -6.42 12.65
CA VAL A 33 5.16 -6.27 11.27
C VAL A 33 4.94 -4.83 10.83
N LEU A 34 6.04 -4.12 10.53
CA LEU A 34 6.03 -2.79 9.93
C LEU A 34 6.51 -2.89 8.48
N LEU A 35 5.65 -2.49 7.54
CA LEU A 35 5.98 -2.41 6.12
C LEU A 35 6.12 -0.94 5.71
N VAL A 36 7.33 -0.55 5.28
CA VAL A 36 7.62 0.79 4.77
C VAL A 36 7.85 0.69 3.26
N VAL A 37 7.03 1.39 2.48
CA VAL A 37 7.14 1.44 1.01
C VAL A 37 7.53 2.85 0.61
N LEU A 38 8.63 2.98 -0.11
CA LEU A 38 9.11 4.25 -0.65
C LEU A 38 8.60 4.42 -2.08
N ASP A 39 8.06 5.59 -2.40
CA ASP A 39 7.57 5.92 -3.75
C ASP A 39 8.70 6.47 -4.61
N ASP A 40 8.77 6.05 -5.88
CA ASP A 40 9.73 6.53 -6.89
C ASP A 40 11.22 6.49 -6.48
N VAL A 41 11.58 5.60 -5.55
CA VAL A 41 12.98 5.39 -5.15
C VAL A 41 13.67 4.43 -6.12
N GLY A 42 14.63 4.96 -6.86
CA GLY A 42 15.54 4.17 -7.70
C GLY A 42 16.55 3.37 -6.88
N PHE A 43 17.06 2.29 -7.47
CA PHE A 43 18.01 1.38 -6.83
C PHE A 43 19.26 2.09 -6.26
N ALA A 44 19.81 3.06 -7.00
CA ALA A 44 21.01 3.81 -6.63
C ALA A 44 20.75 5.05 -5.76
N HIS A 45 19.53 5.22 -5.20
CA HIS A 45 19.21 6.35 -4.32
C HIS A 45 19.50 6.08 -2.83
N LEU A 46 19.82 4.85 -2.45
CA LEU A 46 20.13 4.48 -1.06
C LEU A 46 21.63 4.27 -0.87
N GLY A 47 22.18 4.81 0.23
CA GLY A 47 23.61 4.72 0.56
C GLY A 47 24.11 3.27 0.62
N CYS A 48 23.30 2.36 1.18
CA CYS A 48 23.60 0.93 1.25
C CYS A 48 23.71 0.20 -0.10
N TYR A 49 23.32 0.85 -1.20
CA TYR A 49 23.52 0.41 -2.59
C TYR A 49 24.51 1.29 -3.39
N GLY A 50 25.25 2.17 -2.72
CA GLY A 50 26.31 2.99 -3.33
C GLY A 50 25.90 4.41 -3.72
N SER A 51 24.77 4.92 -3.21
CA SER A 51 24.36 6.32 -3.45
C SER A 51 25.28 7.33 -2.77
N THR A 52 25.32 8.56 -3.31
CA THR A 52 25.93 9.72 -2.65
C THR A 52 24.96 10.42 -1.67
N ILE A 53 23.68 10.08 -1.71
CA ILE A 53 22.66 10.62 -0.80
C ILE A 53 22.85 9.99 0.59
N ALA A 54 22.94 10.83 1.63
CA ALA A 54 23.06 10.36 3.00
C ALA A 54 21.72 9.77 3.50
N THR A 55 21.65 8.45 3.66
CA THR A 55 20.47 7.72 4.15
C THR A 55 20.73 6.93 5.45
N PRO A 56 21.28 7.56 6.52
CA PRO A 56 21.85 6.86 7.68
C PRO A 56 20.85 5.95 8.43
N ALA A 57 19.56 6.32 8.44
CA ALA A 57 18.53 5.49 9.06
C ALA A 57 18.30 4.17 8.29
N ILE A 58 18.21 4.25 6.96
CA ILE A 58 18.03 3.08 6.07
C ILE A 58 19.30 2.24 6.07
N ASP A 59 20.47 2.87 6.03
CA ASP A 59 21.76 2.17 6.00
C ASP A 59 21.99 1.34 7.28
N ARG A 60 21.60 1.90 8.44
CA ARG A 60 21.62 1.17 9.72
C ARG A 60 20.66 -0.03 9.73
N LEU A 61 19.45 0.12 9.19
CA LEU A 61 18.50 -0.99 9.05
C LEU A 61 19.06 -2.07 8.11
N ALA A 62 19.70 -1.66 7.01
CA ALA A 62 20.27 -2.56 6.02
C ALA A 62 21.51 -3.32 6.56
N ALA A 63 22.30 -2.70 7.43
CA ALA A 63 23.45 -3.33 8.09
C ALA A 63 23.05 -4.41 9.10
N GLY A 64 21.94 -4.22 9.83
CA GLY A 64 21.39 -5.20 10.77
C GLY A 64 20.40 -6.20 10.16
N GLY A 65 20.09 -6.06 8.87
CA GLY A 65 19.01 -6.79 8.20
C GLY A 65 19.46 -7.59 6.98
N ARG A 66 18.50 -7.86 6.09
CA ARG A 66 18.73 -8.49 4.78
C ARG A 66 18.51 -7.46 3.67
N ARG A 67 19.40 -7.50 2.67
CA ARG A 67 19.34 -6.67 1.46
C ARG A 67 19.10 -7.56 0.24
N TYR A 68 18.37 -7.04 -0.73
CA TYR A 68 18.07 -7.74 -1.98
C TYR A 68 18.65 -6.95 -3.14
N THR A 69 19.49 -7.58 -3.96
CA THR A 69 20.07 -6.97 -5.17
C THR A 69 19.27 -7.28 -6.43
N ASN A 70 18.28 -8.17 -6.34
CA ASN A 70 17.43 -8.61 -7.45
C ASN A 70 15.94 -8.55 -7.04
N PHE A 71 15.50 -7.40 -6.57
CA PHE A 71 14.10 -7.12 -6.23
C PHE A 71 13.46 -6.28 -7.33
N HIS A 72 12.28 -6.70 -7.80
CA HIS A 72 11.58 -6.04 -8.91
C HIS A 72 10.19 -5.60 -8.49
N THR A 73 9.84 -4.39 -8.88
CA THR A 73 8.47 -3.85 -8.82
C THR A 73 7.87 -3.84 -10.21
N THR A 74 6.61 -3.45 -10.31
CA THR A 74 6.02 -3.12 -11.61
C THR A 74 6.40 -1.68 -11.98
N ALA A 75 6.13 -1.27 -13.23
CA ALA A 75 6.46 0.08 -13.70
C ALA A 75 5.55 1.18 -13.13
N MET A 76 4.53 0.86 -12.31
CA MET A 76 3.59 1.85 -11.76
C MET A 76 3.29 1.60 -10.28
N CYS A 77 2.89 2.66 -9.58
CA CYS A 77 2.62 2.64 -8.13
C CYS A 77 1.43 1.73 -7.77
N SER A 78 0.27 1.91 -8.42
CA SER A 78 -0.95 1.16 -8.15
C SER A 78 -0.76 -0.36 -8.32
N PRO A 79 -0.26 -0.88 -9.45
CA PRO A 79 -0.04 -2.31 -9.61
C PRO A 79 1.03 -2.88 -8.67
N THR A 80 2.09 -2.13 -8.34
CA THR A 80 3.08 -2.56 -7.35
C THR A 80 2.46 -2.74 -5.97
N ARG A 81 1.66 -1.76 -5.53
CA ARG A 81 0.97 -1.82 -4.22
C ARG A 81 -0.07 -2.94 -4.18
N ALA A 82 -0.83 -3.13 -5.26
CA ALA A 82 -1.80 -4.23 -5.36
C ALA A 82 -1.12 -5.59 -5.27
N SER A 83 -0.01 -5.81 -5.99
CA SER A 83 0.75 -7.05 -5.91
C SER A 83 1.37 -7.28 -4.53
N LEU A 84 1.87 -6.22 -3.87
CA LEU A 84 2.43 -6.29 -2.53
C LEU A 84 1.39 -6.70 -1.48
N LEU A 85 0.17 -6.13 -1.53
CA LEU A 85 -0.89 -6.39 -0.55
C LEU A 85 -1.59 -7.74 -0.75
N THR A 86 -1.63 -8.23 -1.99
CA THR A 86 -2.42 -9.44 -2.33
C THR A 86 -1.55 -10.67 -2.60
N GLY A 87 -0.24 -10.50 -2.78
CA GLY A 87 0.67 -11.57 -3.21
C GLY A 87 0.41 -12.09 -4.63
N ALA A 88 -0.40 -11.38 -5.42
CA ALA A 88 -0.78 -11.80 -6.76
C ALA A 88 -0.16 -10.93 -7.85
N THR A 89 0.14 -11.56 -8.99
CA THR A 89 0.73 -10.87 -10.14
C THR A 89 -0.23 -9.81 -10.67
N THR A 90 0.31 -8.72 -11.20
CA THR A 90 -0.49 -7.61 -11.74
C THR A 90 -1.48 -8.05 -12.80
N MET A 91 -1.13 -9.06 -13.62
CA MET A 91 -2.02 -9.59 -14.65
C MET A 91 -3.30 -10.21 -14.04
N ARG A 92 -3.22 -10.78 -12.83
CA ARG A 92 -4.39 -11.25 -12.09
C ARG A 92 -5.31 -10.11 -11.61
N TRP A 93 -4.80 -8.87 -11.57
CA TRP A 93 -5.51 -7.66 -11.12
C TRP A 93 -5.55 -6.56 -12.21
N ALA A 94 -5.81 -6.94 -13.46
CA ALA A 94 -5.83 -6.04 -14.63
C ALA A 94 -6.67 -4.74 -14.45
N TRP A 95 -7.57 -4.70 -13.45
CA TRP A 95 -8.37 -3.54 -13.06
C TRP A 95 -7.59 -2.38 -12.43
N VAL A 96 -6.37 -2.60 -11.91
CA VAL A 96 -5.58 -1.57 -11.20
C VAL A 96 -4.72 -0.70 -12.15
N SER A 97 -4.67 -1.06 -13.43
CA SER A 97 -3.82 -0.39 -14.44
C SER A 97 -4.60 0.37 -15.52
N LEU A 98 -5.92 0.47 -15.42
CA LEU A 98 -6.74 1.18 -16.41
C LEU A 98 -7.03 2.63 -15.99
N PRO A 99 -7.22 3.56 -16.94
CA PRO A 99 -7.67 4.93 -16.69
C PRO A 99 -9.07 5.01 -16.05
N THR A 100 -9.73 3.87 -15.81
CA THR A 100 -11.03 3.76 -15.11
C THR A 100 -10.96 4.09 -13.62
N CYS A 101 -9.79 4.37 -13.03
CA CYS A 101 -9.70 5.02 -11.72
C CYS A 101 -9.94 6.55 -11.77
N ALA A 102 -9.96 7.17 -12.96
CA ALA A 102 -10.23 8.61 -13.09
C ALA A 102 -11.59 9.05 -12.50
N PRO A 103 -12.70 8.31 -12.66
CA PRO A 103 -13.98 8.70 -12.05
C PRO A 103 -13.99 8.55 -10.53
N ALA A 104 -13.28 7.55 -9.98
CA ALA A 104 -13.24 7.29 -8.54
C ALA A 104 -12.39 8.32 -7.78
N ILE A 105 -11.28 8.78 -8.36
CA ILE A 105 -10.48 9.87 -7.79
C ILE A 105 -11.22 11.21 -7.88
N ARG A 106 -11.97 11.45 -8.98
CA ARG A 106 -12.78 12.66 -9.14
C ARG A 106 -13.95 12.74 -8.15
N ALA A 107 -14.49 11.59 -7.73
CA ALA A 107 -15.52 11.50 -6.70
C ALA A 107 -14.97 11.75 -5.27
N ILE A 108 -13.68 11.53 -5.03
CA ILE A 108 -13.03 11.74 -3.72
C ILE A 108 -12.45 13.16 -3.61
N TRP A 109 -11.94 13.73 -4.70
CA TRP A 109 -11.33 15.07 -4.73
C TRP A 109 -12.07 15.98 -5.71
N GLY A 110 -13.27 16.43 -5.32
CA GLY A 110 -14.21 17.17 -6.14
C GLY A 110 -13.66 18.38 -6.91
N ARG A 111 -13.23 18.13 -8.16
CA ARG A 111 -13.16 19.10 -9.27
C ARG A 111 -13.56 18.40 -10.57
#